data_AF-X0SYR1-F1
#
_entry.id   AF-X0SYR1-F1
#
_cell.length_a   1.000
_cell.length_b   1.000
_cell.length_c   1.000
_cell.angle_alpha   90.00
_cell.angle_beta   90.00
_cell.angle_gamma   90.00
#
_symmetry.space_group_name_H-M   'P 1'
#
loop_
_entity.id
_entity.type
_entity.pdbx_description
1 polymer ?
#
loop_
_entity_poly.entity_id
_entity_poly.type
_entity_poly.pdbx_seq_one_letter_code
_entity_poly.pdbx_strand_id
1 'polypeptide(L)' 'GAEKITLKGMPKTLPEFITIMQEGGAKMIACSAAFEMAGVTEKDLIDGVECGGVASFVADAQEADVVLTFC' A
#
# COMPACT_ATOMS: atom_id res chain seq x y z
N GLY A 1 -0.33 5.74 -14.65
CA GLY A 1 0.00 4.31 -14.64
C GLY A 1 1.28 4.11 -13.87
N ALA A 2 1.27 3.25 -12.85
CA ALA A 2 2.42 2.96 -11.98
C ALA A 2 3.66 2.43 -12.74
N GLU A 3 3.50 2.01 -14.00
CA GLU A 3 4.55 1.53 -14.89
C GLU A 3 5.59 2.59 -15.30
N LYS A 4 5.32 3.88 -15.07
CA LYS A 4 6.20 4.99 -15.47
C LYS A 4 7.12 5.52 -14.38
N ILE A 5 7.09 4.94 -13.17
CA ILE A 5 7.94 5.34 -12.04
C ILE A 5 9.27 4.58 -12.15
N THR A 6 10.15 5.03 -13.03
CA THR A 6 11.55 4.57 -13.10
C THR A 6 12.48 5.66 -12.60
N LEU A 7 12.97 5.49 -11.38
CA LEU A 7 14.04 6.31 -10.79
C LEU A 7 15.40 5.67 -11.16
N LYS A 8 16.36 6.48 -11.62
CA LYS A 8 17.71 6.00 -11.95
C LYS A 8 18.38 5.41 -10.70
N GLY A 9 18.66 4.10 -10.72
CA GLY A 9 19.38 3.40 -9.64
C GLY A 9 18.55 2.37 -8.85
N MET A 10 17.27 2.18 -9.18
CA MET A 10 16.42 1.20 -8.49
C MET A 10 16.61 -0.22 -9.09
N PRO A 11 16.86 -1.28 -8.27
CA PRO A 11 17.13 -2.63 -8.77
C PRO A 11 15.89 -3.34 -9.35
N LYS A 12 14.69 -2.88 -8.99
CA LYS A 12 13.40 -3.39 -9.47
C LYS A 12 12.40 -2.24 -9.62
N THR A 13 11.36 -2.44 -10.42
CA THR A 13 10.29 -1.47 -10.60
C THR A 13 9.29 -1.51 -9.43
N LEU A 14 8.53 -0.43 -9.22
CA LEU A 14 7.46 -0.39 -8.21
C LEU A 14 6.46 -1.55 -8.33
N PRO A 15 5.89 -1.86 -9.52
CA PRO A 15 4.98 -3.00 -9.67
C PRO A 15 5.64 -4.34 -9.31
N GLU A 16 6.92 -4.55 -9.65
CA GLU A 16 7.63 -5.76 -9.21
C GLU A 16 7.77 -5.83 -7.68
N PHE A 17 8.02 -4.72 -7.00
CA PHE A 17 8.08 -4.70 -5.53
C PHE A 17 6.73 -5.03 -4.89
N ILE A 18 5.64 -4.55 -5.47
CA ILE A 18 4.28 -4.86 -5.00
C ILE A 18 4.03 -6.37 -5.12
N THR A 19 4.40 -6.98 -6.25
CA THR A 19 4.28 -8.44 -6.43
C THR A 19 5.10 -9.21 -5.40
N ILE A 20 6.36 -8.80 -5.16
CA ILE A 20 7.21 -9.44 -4.13
C ILE A 20 6.59 -9.34 -2.74
N MET A 21 5.97 -8.20 -2.40
CA MET A 21 5.26 -8.04 -1.12
C MET A 21 4.03 -8.94 -1.02
N GLN A 22 3.23 -9.03 -2.08
CA GLN A 22 2.07 -9.92 -2.13
C GLN A 22 2.49 -11.40 -1.98
N GLU A 23 3.51 -11.84 -2.71
CA GLU A 23 4.06 -13.20 -2.62
C GLU A 23 4.68 -13.49 -1.24
N GLY A 24 5.23 -12.46 -0.59
CA GLY A 24 5.74 -12.52 0.78
C GLY A 24 4.65 -12.58 1.85
N GLY A 25 3.36 -12.51 1.48
CA GLY A 25 2.23 -12.56 2.41
C GLY A 25 2.00 -11.24 3.15
N ALA A 26 2.48 -10.12 2.63
CA ALA A 26 2.23 -8.81 3.24
C ALA A 26 0.73 -8.46 3.16
N LYS A 27 0.15 -8.09 4.29
CA LYS A 27 -1.21 -7.54 4.35
C LYS A 27 -1.19 -6.09 3.87
N MET A 28 -1.88 -5.80 2.79
CA MET A 28 -1.98 -4.44 2.23
C MET A 28 -3.32 -3.82 2.58
N ILE A 29 -3.30 -2.64 3.19
CA ILE A 29 -4.50 -1.94 3.61
C ILE A 29 -4.52 -0.54 2.98
N ALA A 30 -5.60 -0.21 2.31
CA ALA A 30 -5.84 1.09 1.72
C ALA A 30 -6.77 1.94 2.61
N CYS A 31 -6.37 3.19 2.87
CA CYS A 31 -7.12 4.10 3.72
C CYS A 31 -8.38 4.59 2.99
N SER A 32 -9.56 4.17 3.45
CA SER A 32 -10.83 4.55 2.81
C SER A 32 -11.09 6.06 2.82
N ALA A 33 -10.61 6.78 3.85
CA ALA A 33 -10.69 8.24 3.91
C ALA A 33 -9.83 8.95 2.86
N ALA A 34 -8.77 8.29 2.37
CA ALA A 34 -7.90 8.85 1.34
C ALA A 34 -8.51 8.74 -0.08
N PHE A 35 -9.55 7.92 -0.27
CA PHE A 35 -10.10 7.65 -1.61
C PHE A 35 -10.79 8.88 -2.22
N GLU A 36 -11.56 9.61 -1.42
CA GLU A 36 -12.21 10.85 -1.87
C GLU A 36 -11.17 11.91 -2.29
N MET A 37 -10.04 11.97 -1.58
CA MET A 37 -8.95 12.91 -1.89
C MET A 37 -8.18 12.50 -3.15
N ALA A 38 -7.96 11.21 -3.35
CA ALA A 38 -7.23 10.66 -4.48
C ALA A 38 -8.11 10.45 -5.73
N GLY A 39 -9.43 10.55 -5.60
CA GLY A 39 -10.39 10.32 -6.69
C GLY A 39 -10.41 8.87 -7.19
N VAL A 40 -10.07 7.91 -6.33
CA VAL A 40 -10.02 6.48 -6.64
C VAL A 40 -11.16 5.74 -5.95
N THR A 41 -11.59 4.63 -6.54
CA THR A 41 -12.61 3.76 -5.95
C THR A 41 -12.03 2.41 -5.57
N GLU A 42 -12.75 1.64 -4.76
CA GLU A 42 -12.35 0.27 -4.40
C GLU A 42 -12.09 -0.63 -5.62
N LYS A 43 -12.72 -0.33 -6.76
CA LYS A 43 -12.55 -1.07 -8.02
C LYS A 43 -11.24 -0.77 -8.74
N ASP A 44 -10.58 0.33 -8.38
CA ASP A 44 -9.28 0.73 -8.93
C ASP A 44 -8.10 0.18 -8.13
N LEU A 45 -8.40 -0.49 -7.00
CA LEU A 45 -7.39 -1.14 -6.17
C LEU A 45 -6.90 -2.44 -6.82
N ILE A 46 -5.66 -2.78 -6.53
CA ILE A 46 -5.08 -4.08 -6.93
C ILE A 46 -5.66 -5.20 -6.08
N ASP A 47 -5.68 -6.42 -6.63
CA ASP A 47 -6.16 -7.60 -5.93
C ASP A 47 -5.39 -7.85 -4.62
N GLY A 48 -6.11 -8.21 -3.56
CA GLY A 48 -5.52 -8.50 -2.24
C GLY A 48 -5.29 -7.28 -1.34
N VAL A 49 -5.78 -6.10 -1.72
CA VAL A 49 -5.81 -4.91 -0.85
C VAL A 49 -7.14 -4.84 -0.10
N GLU A 50 -7.07 -4.68 1.21
CA GLU A 50 -8.24 -4.48 2.07
C GLU A 50 -8.47 -2.99 2.35
N CYS A 51 -9.72 -2.58 2.53
CA CYS A 51 -10.05 -1.21 2.91
C CYS A 51 -10.07 -1.07 4.43
N GLY A 52 -9.29 -0.12 4.97
CA GLY A 52 -9.18 0.14 6.41
C GLY A 52 -9.28 1.62 6.75
N GLY A 53 -9.65 1.90 7.99
CA GLY A 53 -9.69 3.26 8.53
C GLY A 53 -8.52 3.55 9.47
N VAL A 54 -8.50 4.76 10.04
CA VAL A 54 -7.51 5.14 11.06
C VAL A 54 -7.52 4.19 12.27
N ALA A 55 -8.69 3.69 12.67
CA ALA A 55 -8.81 2.73 13.77
C ALA A 55 -8.08 1.40 13.46
N SER A 56 -8.16 0.92 12.22
CA SER A 56 -7.45 -0.28 11.77
C SER A 56 -5.94 -0.07 11.83
N PHE A 57 -5.46 1.06 11.30
CA PHE A 57 -4.03 1.40 11.38
C PHE A 57 -3.53 1.49 12.82
N VAL A 58 -4.28 2.14 13.72
CA VAL A 58 -3.88 2.29 15.13
C VAL A 58 -3.91 0.96 15.89
N ALA A 59 -4.81 0.04 15.54
CA ALA A 59 -4.81 -1.31 16.10
C ALA A 59 -3.56 -2.07 15.66
N ASP A 60 -3.29 -2.13 14.34
CA ASP A 60 -2.13 -2.83 13.79
C ASP A 60 -0.81 -2.21 14.29
N ALA A 61 -0.73 -0.89 14.39
CA ALA A 61 0.44 -0.17 14.88
C ALA A 61 0.73 -0.40 16.38
N GLN A 62 -0.28 -0.72 17.19
CA GLN A 62 -0.07 -1.07 18.60
C GLN A 62 0.52 -2.47 18.75
N GLU A 63 0.24 -3.37 17.82
CA GLU A 63 0.79 -4.74 17.82
C GLU A 63 2.16 -4.82 17.14
N ALA A 64 2.53 -3.83 16.33
CA ALA A 64 3.80 -3.78 15.61
C ALA A 64 4.98 -3.37 16.51
N ASP A 65 6.08 -4.12 16.45
CA ASP A 65 7.34 -3.75 17.12
C ASP A 65 7.98 -2.47 16.55
N VAL A 66 7.80 -2.25 15.24
CA VAL A 66 8.37 -1.12 14.50
C VAL A 66 7.35 -0.60 13.50
N VAL A 67 7.13 0.72 13.52
CA VAL A 67 6.29 1.43 12.54
C VAL A 67 7.19 2.36 11.71
N LEU A 68 7.17 2.20 10.40
CA LEU A 68 7.89 3.05 9.45
C LEU A 68 6.91 3.93 8.69
N THR A 69 7.26 5.18 8.47
CA THR A 69 6.44 6.16 7.73
C THR A 69 7.27 6.78 6.63
N PHE A 70 6.69 6.85 5.43
CA PHE A 70 7.30 7.43 4.24
C PHE A 70 6.41 8.59 3.76
N CYS A 71 7.04 9.72 3.43
CA CYS A 71 6.38 10.96 2.99
C CYS A 71 6.51 11.15 1.48
#